data_AF-A0A3V3S3S0-F1
#
_entry.id   AF-A0A3V3S3S0-F1
#
_cell.length_a   1.000
_cell.length_b   1.000
_cell.length_c   1.000
_cell.angle_alpha   90.00
_cell.angle_beta   90.00
_cell.angle_gamma   90.00
#
_symmetry.space_group_name_H-M   'P 1'
#
loop_
_entity.id
_entity.type
_entity.pdbx_description
1 polymer ?
#
loop_
_entity_poly.entity_id
_entity_poly.type
_entity_poly.pdbx_seq_one_letter_code
_entity_poly.pdbx_strand_id
1 'polypeptide(L)'
;MNGADNFIFETLKGMIERQEISSWHAIAFVIALTVTFPILLKIGKIFVFFKNIKDSKINRLEKMLSNTHLEQDDIDNIKRSIKSILRYRITGIRDVERQYIVNDLISRNYKLIRSDFFRKFRGYLIVKNGRMIFKKDWVYYFEINFYRFFAFQYLIMALLMVSLSIHRGAAISIHAHIILWLIAGLFIFMLQAFAALIPTRKECELLENVLKTQSGTGDIVVHSGVKRLFRRC
;
A
#
# COMPACT_ATOMS: atom_id res chain seq x y z
N MET A 1 18.98 -37.26 4.35
CA MET A 1 18.67 -36.46 3.15
C MET A 1 17.20 -36.68 2.85
N ASN A 2 16.42 -35.59 2.83
CA ASN A 2 14.96 -35.63 2.96
C ASN A 2 14.32 -36.04 1.63
N GLY A 3 13.22 -36.81 1.66
CA GLY A 3 12.55 -37.35 0.46
C GLY A 3 12.12 -36.31 -0.59
N ALA A 4 12.08 -35.03 -0.25
CA ALA A 4 11.83 -33.94 -1.20
C ALA A 4 13.00 -33.69 -2.17
N ASP A 5 14.25 -33.86 -1.73
CA ASP A 5 15.44 -33.64 -2.58
C ASP A 5 15.52 -34.73 -3.67
N ASN A 6 15.23 -35.99 -3.30
CA ASN A 6 15.14 -37.10 -4.25
C ASN A 6 14.01 -36.90 -5.26
N PHE A 7 12.84 -36.41 -4.82
CA PHE A 7 11.72 -36.17 -5.72
C PHE A 7 12.01 -35.10 -6.79
N ILE A 8 12.67 -34.00 -6.41
CA ILE A 8 13.04 -32.93 -7.35
C ILE A 8 14.08 -33.43 -8.36
N PHE A 9 15.09 -34.18 -7.90
CA PHE A 9 16.11 -34.75 -8.79
C PHE A 9 15.57 -35.82 -9.74
N GLU A 10 14.72 -36.73 -9.25
CA GLU A 10 14.05 -37.75 -10.07
C GLU A 10 13.13 -37.10 -11.12
N THR A 11 12.39 -36.05 -10.73
CA THR A 11 11.51 -35.31 -11.64
C THR A 11 12.32 -34.58 -12.71
N LEU A 12 13.39 -33.87 -12.33
CA LEU A 12 14.28 -33.18 -13.28
C LEU A 12 14.96 -34.17 -14.23
N LYS A 13 15.41 -35.32 -13.72
CA LYS A 13 16.01 -36.38 -14.53
C LYS A 13 15.02 -36.95 -15.54
N GLY A 14 13.79 -37.25 -15.11
CA GLY A 14 12.72 -37.70 -16.02
C GLY A 14 12.35 -36.67 -17.10
N MET A 15 12.41 -35.37 -16.78
CA MET A 15 12.18 -34.30 -17.76
C MET A 15 13.34 -34.13 -18.75
N ILE A 16 14.59 -34.36 -18.33
CA ILE A 16 15.77 -34.37 -19.23
C ILE A 16 15.68 -35.58 -20.18
N GLU A 17 15.34 -36.76 -19.66
CA GLU A 17 15.20 -37.98 -20.46
C GLU A 17 14.08 -37.88 -21.50
N ARG A 18 13.00 -37.15 -21.20
CA ARG A 18 11.92 -36.81 -22.14
C ARG A 18 12.23 -35.66 -23.12
N GLN A 19 13.46 -35.11 -23.08
CA GLN A 19 13.88 -33.92 -23.85
C GLN A 19 13.00 -32.67 -23.63
N GLU A 20 12.24 -32.61 -22.54
CA GLU A 20 11.40 -31.46 -22.20
C GLU A 20 12.25 -30.28 -21.70
N ILE A 21 13.42 -30.57 -21.11
CA ILE A 21 14.38 -29.57 -20.63
C ILE A 21 15.82 -30.00 -20.96
N SER A 22 16.69 -29.04 -21.24
CA SER A 22 18.12 -29.29 -21.42
C SER A 22 18.83 -29.49 -20.07
N SER A 23 19.95 -30.21 -20.06
CA SER A 23 20.76 -30.42 -18.85
C SER A 23 21.22 -29.09 -18.21
N TRP A 24 21.47 -28.06 -19.01
CA TRP A 24 21.81 -26.72 -18.52
C TRP A 24 20.64 -26.02 -17.82
N HIS A 25 19.40 -26.24 -18.28
CA HIS A 25 18.20 -25.70 -17.63
C HIS A 25 17.96 -26.34 -16.25
N ALA A 26 18.25 -27.63 -16.09
CA ALA A 26 18.16 -28.31 -14.80
C ALA A 26 19.22 -27.82 -13.81
N ILE A 27 20.47 -27.62 -14.26
CA ILE A 27 21.54 -27.05 -13.44
C ILE A 27 21.18 -25.62 -13.00
N ALA A 28 20.70 -24.79 -13.92
CA ALA A 28 20.27 -23.44 -13.61
C ALA A 28 19.09 -23.40 -12.62
N PHE A 29 18.15 -24.34 -12.72
CA PHE A 29 17.03 -24.48 -11.79
C PHE A 29 17.51 -24.83 -10.37
N VAL A 30 18.45 -25.77 -10.24
CA VAL A 30 19.03 -26.15 -8.93
C VAL A 30 19.81 -24.98 -8.33
N ILE A 31 20.59 -24.25 -9.12
CA ILE A 31 21.30 -23.04 -8.66
C ILE A 31 20.29 -21.96 -8.22
N ALA A 32 19.25 -21.72 -9.01
CA ALA A 32 18.21 -20.76 -8.66
C ALA A 32 17.49 -21.16 -7.36
N LEU A 33 17.14 -22.44 -7.18
CA LEU A 33 16.49 -22.94 -5.97
C LEU A 33 17.39 -22.78 -4.74
N THR A 34 18.66 -23.18 -4.86
CA THR A 34 19.65 -23.09 -3.77
C THR A 34 20.00 -21.66 -3.38
N VAL A 35 19.95 -20.70 -4.31
CA VAL A 35 20.19 -19.27 -4.03
C VAL A 35 18.93 -18.59 -3.49
N THR A 36 17.75 -18.89 -4.03
CA THR A 36 16.49 -18.22 -3.66
C THR A 36 15.88 -18.75 -2.36
N PHE A 37 16.03 -20.05 -2.06
CA PHE A 37 15.53 -20.68 -0.84
C PHE A 37 16.04 -20.04 0.48
N PRO A 38 17.34 -19.76 0.66
CA PRO A 38 17.82 -19.07 1.85
C PRO A 38 17.37 -17.59 1.92
N ILE A 39 17.05 -16.96 0.79
CA ILE A 39 16.46 -15.60 0.76
C ILE A 39 15.01 -15.66 1.27
N LEU A 40 14.23 -16.65 0.85
CA LEU A 40 12.87 -16.90 1.33
C LEU A 40 12.84 -17.22 2.83
N LEU A 41 13.77 -18.04 3.34
CA LEU A 41 13.89 -18.31 4.78
C LEU A 41 14.28 -17.08 5.61
N LYS A 42 14.96 -16.10 5.00
CA LYS A 42 15.36 -14.83 5.66
C LYS A 42 14.31 -13.72 5.52
N ILE A 43 13.17 -13.97 4.87
CA ILE A 43 12.12 -12.95 4.69
C ILE A 43 11.61 -12.42 6.05
N GLY A 44 11.57 -13.27 7.08
CA GLY A 44 11.23 -12.87 8.45
C GLY A 44 12.25 -11.88 9.05
N LYS A 45 13.55 -12.05 8.77
CA LYS A 45 14.60 -11.12 9.22
C LYS A 45 14.48 -9.78 8.51
N ILE A 46 14.17 -9.79 7.21
CA ILE A 46 13.92 -8.59 6.43
C ILE A 46 12.71 -7.83 6.99
N PHE A 47 11.62 -8.53 7.30
CA PHE A 47 10.45 -7.92 7.92
C PHE A 47 10.75 -7.29 9.28
N VAL A 48 11.51 -7.98 10.15
CA VAL A 48 11.95 -7.45 11.45
C VAL A 48 12.84 -6.22 11.27
N PHE A 49 13.75 -6.22 10.29
CA PHE A 49 14.59 -5.07 9.98
C PHE A 49 13.76 -3.85 9.57
N PHE A 50 12.80 -4.02 8.66
CA PHE A 50 11.89 -2.93 8.28
C PHE A 50 11.02 -2.44 9.43
N LYS A 51 10.55 -3.36 10.30
CA LYS A 51 9.81 -3.01 11.51
C LYS A 51 10.67 -2.16 12.45
N ASN A 52 11.92 -2.58 12.71
CA ASN A 52 12.85 -1.87 13.57
C ASN A 52 13.18 -0.47 13.04
N ILE A 53 13.37 -0.32 11.72
CA ILE A 53 13.57 1.00 11.10
C ILE A 53 12.34 1.88 11.32
N LYS A 54 11.15 1.34 11.03
CA LYS A 54 9.88 2.06 11.16
C LYS A 54 9.65 2.53 12.60
N ASP A 55 9.94 1.67 13.57
CA ASP A 55 9.67 1.87 15.00
C ASP A 55 10.81 2.56 15.77
N SER A 56 11.99 2.72 15.16
CA SER A 56 13.17 3.34 15.76
C SER A 56 12.89 4.64 16.52
N LYS A 57 12.10 5.55 15.93
CA LYS A 57 11.74 6.83 16.56
C LYS A 57 10.83 6.64 17.78
N ILE A 58 9.87 5.72 17.72
CA ILE A 58 8.99 5.41 18.86
C ILE A 58 9.81 4.77 19.98
N ASN A 59 10.62 3.76 19.64
CA ASN A 59 11.47 3.07 20.61
C ASN A 59 12.44 4.03 21.34
N ARG A 60 12.99 5.02 20.62
CA ARG A 60 13.82 6.07 21.23
C ARG A 60 13.03 6.92 22.24
N LEU A 61 11.81 7.31 21.90
CA LEU A 61 10.94 8.11 22.78
C LEU A 61 10.47 7.30 24.00
N GLU A 62 10.13 6.02 23.82
CA GLU A 62 9.80 5.11 24.92
C GLU A 62 10.99 4.88 25.86
N LYS A 63 12.21 4.75 25.32
CA LYS A 63 13.44 4.69 26.12
C LYS A 63 13.65 5.97 26.93
N MET A 64 13.33 7.14 26.38
CA MET A 64 13.39 8.40 27.16
C MET A 64 12.40 8.36 28.32
N LEU A 65 11.15 7.92 28.11
CA LEU A 65 10.14 7.79 29.16
C LEU A 65 10.52 6.81 30.28
N SER A 66 11.37 5.82 30.00
CA SER A 66 11.87 4.90 31.03
C SER A 66 12.90 5.51 31.99
N ASN A 67 13.34 6.75 31.75
CA ASN A 67 14.29 7.46 32.61
C ASN A 67 13.55 8.16 33.78
N THR A 68 14.01 7.93 35.01
CA THR A 68 13.38 8.39 36.26
C THR A 68 13.53 9.88 36.57
N HIS A 69 14.28 10.64 35.77
CA HIS A 69 14.61 12.05 36.04
C HIS A 69 13.87 13.07 35.15
N LEU A 70 12.84 12.65 34.42
CA LEU A 70 12.08 13.58 33.57
C LEU A 70 11.06 14.39 34.38
N GLU A 71 10.98 15.68 34.09
CA GLU A 71 9.89 16.52 34.58
C GLU A 71 8.57 16.12 33.94
N GLN A 72 7.45 16.44 34.61
CA GLN A 72 6.11 16.05 34.15
C GLN A 72 5.78 16.64 32.77
N ASP A 73 6.24 17.85 32.49
CA ASP A 73 6.05 18.53 31.20
C ASP A 73 6.77 17.80 30.05
N ASP A 74 7.99 17.31 30.31
CA ASP A 74 8.75 16.52 29.34
C ASP A 74 8.10 15.17 29.06
N ILE A 75 7.61 14.50 30.11
CA ILE A 75 6.85 13.25 29.99
C ILE A 75 5.64 13.46 29.09
N ASP A 76 4.88 14.54 29.30
CA ASP A 76 3.69 14.86 28.51
C ASP A 76 4.03 15.19 27.05
N ASN A 77 5.11 15.92 26.80
CA ASN A 77 5.59 16.23 25.46
C ASN A 77 6.05 14.99 24.68
N ILE A 78 6.74 14.05 25.35
CA ILE A 78 7.14 12.79 24.74
C ILE A 78 5.91 11.93 24.42
N LYS A 79 4.95 11.81 25.34
CA LYS A 79 3.68 11.10 25.12
C LYS A 79 2.89 11.68 23.95
N ARG A 80 2.78 13.01 23.86
CA ARG A 80 2.15 13.70 22.71
C ARG A 80 2.86 13.36 21.40
N SER A 81 4.18 13.32 21.40
CA SER A 81 4.99 12.98 20.21
C SER A 81 4.75 11.55 19.74
N ILE A 82 4.74 10.57 20.66
CA ILE A 82 4.41 9.17 20.34
C ILE A 82 3.00 9.08 19.75
N LYS A 83 2.02 9.75 20.38
CA LYS A 83 0.63 9.77 19.93
C LYS A 83 0.49 10.35 18.52
N SER A 84 1.22 11.43 18.21
CA SER A 84 1.25 12.02 16.87
C SER A 84 1.81 11.06 15.82
N ILE A 85 2.90 10.35 16.13
CA ILE A 85 3.48 9.34 15.20
C ILE A 85 2.47 8.20 14.95
N LEU A 86 1.83 7.69 16.00
CA LEU A 86 0.83 6.63 15.88
C LEU A 86 -0.39 7.09 15.06
N ARG A 87 -0.89 8.30 15.33
CA ARG A 87 -2.00 8.89 14.57
C ARG A 87 -1.66 9.12 13.11
N TYR A 88 -0.43 9.55 12.79
CA TYR A 88 0.04 9.65 11.41
C TYR A 88 0.03 8.28 10.71
N ARG A 89 0.48 7.22 11.39
CA ARG A 89 0.49 5.87 10.82
C ARG A 89 -0.91 5.34 10.51
N ILE A 90 -1.90 5.72 11.31
CA ILE A 90 -3.31 5.35 11.13
C ILE A 90 -3.95 6.20 10.02
N THR A 91 -3.90 7.53 10.17
CA THR A 91 -4.67 8.47 9.36
C THR A 91 -3.94 8.92 8.08
N GLY A 92 -2.62 8.75 8.00
CA GLY A 92 -1.78 9.28 6.94
C GLY A 92 -1.56 10.81 6.97
N ILE A 93 -2.07 11.51 7.99
CA ILE A 93 -2.04 12.98 8.08
C ILE A 93 -0.89 13.42 8.99
N ARG A 94 0.03 14.22 8.46
CA ARG A 94 1.23 14.68 9.19
C ARG A 94 0.94 15.82 10.17
N ASP A 95 -0.04 16.65 9.84
CA ASP A 95 -0.40 17.84 10.59
C ASP A 95 -1.19 17.51 11.87
N VAL A 96 -0.73 18.04 13.00
CA VAL A 96 -1.22 17.64 14.32
C VAL A 96 -2.67 18.08 14.54
N GLU A 97 -3.03 19.30 14.14
CA GLU A 97 -4.40 19.82 14.26
C GLU A 97 -5.38 18.95 13.46
N ARG A 98 -5.05 18.66 12.19
CA ARG A 98 -5.84 17.74 11.36
C ARG A 98 -5.94 16.34 11.94
N GLN A 99 -4.88 15.82 12.55
CA GLN A 99 -4.93 14.52 13.21
C GLN A 99 -5.96 14.48 14.34
N TYR A 100 -6.09 15.54 15.13
CA TYR A 100 -7.07 15.58 16.22
C TYR A 100 -8.50 15.51 15.68
N ILE A 101 -8.83 16.33 14.68
CA ILE A 101 -10.16 16.36 14.06
C ILE A 101 -10.51 15.02 13.42
N VAL A 102 -9.58 14.43 12.65
CA VAL A 102 -9.79 13.12 12.03
C VAL A 102 -9.92 12.02 13.05
N ASN A 103 -9.12 12.03 14.11
CA ASN A 103 -9.22 11.02 15.16
C ASN A 103 -10.57 11.09 15.89
N ASP A 104 -11.08 12.29 16.17
CA ASP A 104 -12.43 12.48 16.72
C ASP A 104 -13.51 11.94 15.77
N LEU A 105 -13.41 12.24 14.47
CA LEU A 105 -14.32 11.72 13.45
C LEU A 105 -14.31 10.19 13.36
N ILE A 106 -13.13 9.57 13.40
CA ILE A 106 -12.97 8.10 13.43
C ILE A 106 -13.65 7.54 14.69
N SER A 107 -13.38 8.12 15.86
CA SER A 107 -13.96 7.65 17.12
C SER A 107 -15.49 7.75 17.14
N ARG A 108 -16.07 8.82 16.61
CA ARG A 108 -17.54 8.98 16.51
C ARG A 108 -18.19 8.05 15.51
N ASN A 109 -17.48 7.70 14.44
CA ASN A 109 -18.00 6.94 13.31
C ASN A 109 -17.37 5.53 13.19
N TYR A 110 -16.81 4.98 14.28
CA TYR A 110 -16.02 3.74 14.26
C TYR A 110 -16.79 2.50 13.73
N LYS A 111 -18.12 2.52 13.81
CA LYS A 111 -18.99 1.47 13.24
C LYS A 111 -19.16 1.58 11.72
N LEU A 112 -18.94 2.76 11.16
CA LEU A 112 -19.17 3.08 9.73
C LEU A 112 -17.86 3.09 8.94
N ILE A 113 -16.76 3.53 9.55
CA ILE A 113 -15.47 3.70 8.89
C ILE A 113 -14.35 2.97 9.62
N ARG A 114 -13.41 2.44 8.83
CA ARG A 114 -12.17 1.88 9.34
C ARG A 114 -11.22 2.98 9.83
N SER A 115 -10.30 2.62 10.71
CA SER A 115 -9.30 3.56 11.26
C SER A 115 -8.38 4.16 10.19
N ASP A 116 -8.12 3.44 9.10
CA ASP A 116 -7.29 3.88 7.97
C ASP A 116 -8.07 4.60 6.85
N PHE A 117 -9.40 4.77 7.00
CA PHE A 117 -10.28 5.33 5.96
C PHE A 117 -9.79 6.69 5.43
N PHE A 118 -9.40 7.60 6.32
CA PHE A 118 -8.95 8.94 5.95
C PHE A 118 -7.60 8.97 5.21
N ARG A 119 -6.82 7.89 5.25
CA ARG A 119 -5.50 7.82 4.62
C ARG A 119 -5.54 8.05 3.12
N LYS A 120 -6.62 7.61 2.47
CA LYS A 120 -6.87 7.78 1.03
C LYS A 120 -7.16 9.23 0.65
N PHE A 121 -7.68 10.00 1.60
CA PHE A 121 -8.14 11.37 1.38
C PHE A 121 -7.17 12.43 1.94
N ARG A 122 -6.09 12.01 2.61
CA ARG A 122 -5.14 12.87 3.33
C ARG A 122 -4.68 14.14 2.59
N GLY A 123 -4.51 14.05 1.26
CA GLY A 123 -4.05 15.18 0.43
C GLY A 123 -5.14 16.22 0.15
N TYR A 124 -6.40 15.86 0.35
CA TYR A 124 -7.57 16.65 -0.04
C TYR A 124 -8.40 17.13 1.15
N LEU A 125 -7.93 16.85 2.37
CA LEU A 125 -8.57 17.27 3.60
C LEU A 125 -7.88 18.53 4.12
N ILE A 126 -8.64 19.62 4.15
CA ILE A 126 -8.21 20.91 4.67
C ILE A 126 -9.02 21.27 5.91
N VAL A 127 -8.41 22.03 6.82
CA VAL A 127 -9.13 22.64 7.94
C VAL A 127 -9.53 24.05 7.55
N LYS A 128 -10.79 24.39 7.76
CA LYS A 128 -11.29 25.76 7.64
C LYS A 128 -12.27 25.99 8.79
N ASN A 129 -12.04 27.06 9.56
CA ASN A 129 -12.85 27.42 10.72
C ASN A 129 -12.99 26.25 11.73
N GLY A 130 -11.90 25.55 12.01
CA GLY A 130 -11.86 24.40 12.93
C GLY A 130 -12.57 23.14 12.42
N ARG A 131 -13.03 23.11 11.16
CA ARG A 131 -13.73 21.96 10.56
C ARG A 131 -12.95 21.38 9.40
N MET A 132 -13.08 20.06 9.24
CA MET A 132 -12.50 19.37 8.12
C MET A 132 -13.40 19.46 6.88
N ILE A 133 -12.83 19.93 5.77
CA ILE A 133 -13.49 20.06 4.48
C ILE A 133 -12.78 19.17 3.47
N PHE A 134 -13.55 18.43 2.68
CA PHE A 134 -13.05 17.70 1.53
C PHE A 134 -12.98 18.61 0.31
N LYS A 135 -11.75 18.98 -0.07
CA LYS A 135 -11.47 19.91 -1.17
C LYS A 135 -11.33 19.16 -2.49
N LYS A 136 -12.37 19.22 -3.34
CA LYS A 136 -12.39 18.62 -4.69
C LYS A 136 -11.98 19.64 -5.75
N ASP A 137 -10.74 20.07 -5.71
CA ASP A 137 -10.19 20.98 -6.70
C ASP A 137 -9.69 20.23 -7.95
N TRP A 138 -9.29 20.98 -8.97
CA TRP A 138 -8.66 20.41 -10.16
C TRP A 138 -7.49 19.44 -9.84
N VAL A 139 -6.70 19.74 -8.80
CA VAL A 139 -5.60 18.87 -8.33
C VAL A 139 -6.10 17.48 -7.91
N TYR A 140 -7.25 17.41 -7.22
CA TYR A 140 -7.86 16.13 -6.82
C TYR A 140 -8.22 15.29 -8.03
N TYR A 141 -8.89 15.90 -9.01
CA TYR A 141 -9.29 15.21 -10.23
C TYR A 141 -8.09 14.80 -11.07
N PHE A 142 -7.08 15.68 -11.20
CA PHE A 142 -5.85 15.39 -11.92
C PHE A 142 -5.13 14.17 -11.32
N GLU A 143 -4.90 14.18 -10.01
CA GLU A 143 -4.17 13.11 -9.32
C GLU A 143 -4.91 11.76 -9.39
N ILE A 144 -6.23 11.75 -9.24
CA ILE A 144 -7.02 10.52 -9.36
C ILE A 144 -6.97 9.96 -10.79
N ASN A 145 -7.12 10.82 -11.80
CA ASN A 145 -7.03 10.37 -13.19
C ASN A 145 -5.62 9.89 -13.53
N PHE A 146 -4.59 10.51 -12.95
CA PHE A 146 -3.22 10.05 -13.05
C PHE A 146 -3.05 8.64 -12.46
N TYR A 147 -3.56 8.37 -11.26
CA TYR A 147 -3.54 7.02 -10.69
C TYR A 147 -4.33 6.00 -11.52
N ARG A 148 -5.48 6.39 -12.09
CA ARG A 148 -6.26 5.55 -13.01
C ARG A 148 -5.46 5.21 -14.28
N PHE A 149 -4.75 6.19 -14.84
CA PHE A 149 -3.90 6.00 -16.01
C PHE A 149 -2.78 5.00 -15.73
N PHE A 150 -2.06 5.12 -14.61
CA PHE A 150 -1.02 4.15 -14.24
C PHE A 150 -1.57 2.76 -13.97
N ALA A 151 -2.69 2.66 -13.25
CA ALA A 151 -3.37 1.38 -13.04
C ALA A 151 -3.69 0.71 -14.39
N PHE A 152 -4.28 1.45 -15.33
CA PHE A 152 -4.59 0.96 -16.65
C PHE A 152 -3.35 0.57 -17.47
N GLN A 153 -2.28 1.39 -17.40
CA GLN A 153 -1.00 1.07 -18.03
C GLN A 153 -0.44 -0.26 -17.53
N TYR A 154 -0.44 -0.49 -16.21
CA TYR A 154 0.03 -1.76 -15.64
C TYR A 154 -0.81 -2.95 -16.07
N LEU A 155 -2.13 -2.78 -16.22
CA LEU A 155 -3.00 -3.82 -16.77
C LEU A 155 -2.62 -4.17 -18.21
N ILE A 156 -2.44 -3.17 -19.08
CA ILE A 156 -2.00 -3.39 -20.46
C ILE A 156 -0.65 -4.09 -20.50
N MET A 157 0.32 -3.63 -19.71
CA MET A 157 1.65 -4.23 -19.67
C MET A 157 1.61 -5.69 -19.21
N ALA A 158 0.80 -6.02 -18.20
CA ALA A 158 0.61 -7.41 -17.77
C ALA A 158 0.02 -8.27 -18.90
N LEU A 159 -1.02 -7.78 -19.58
CA LEU A 159 -1.64 -8.48 -20.71
C LEU A 159 -0.67 -8.68 -21.86
N LEU A 160 0.17 -7.69 -22.19
CA LEU A 160 1.19 -7.80 -23.22
C LEU A 160 2.23 -8.86 -22.89
N MET A 161 2.72 -8.92 -21.64
CA MET A 161 3.69 -9.94 -21.21
C MET A 161 3.11 -11.36 -21.31
N VAL A 162 1.85 -11.54 -20.85
CA VAL A 162 1.14 -12.83 -20.95
C VAL A 162 0.90 -13.20 -22.42
N SER A 163 0.45 -12.24 -23.23
CA SER A 163 0.18 -12.46 -24.66
C SER A 163 1.44 -12.82 -25.43
N LEU A 164 2.57 -12.16 -25.14
CA LEU A 164 3.86 -12.47 -25.75
C LEU A 164 4.32 -13.89 -25.38
N SER A 165 4.15 -14.26 -24.11
CA SER A 165 4.43 -15.60 -23.60
C SER A 165 3.59 -16.66 -24.33
N ILE A 166 2.29 -16.43 -24.54
CA ILE A 166 1.42 -17.38 -25.24
C ILE A 166 1.75 -17.44 -26.74
N HIS A 167 1.87 -16.28 -27.40
CA HIS A 167 2.02 -16.18 -28.85
C HIS A 167 3.37 -16.73 -29.35
N ARG A 168 4.43 -16.58 -28.56
CA ARG A 168 5.78 -17.08 -28.90
C ARG A 168 6.12 -18.40 -28.21
N GLY A 169 5.12 -19.18 -27.80
CA GLY A 169 5.21 -20.45 -27.06
C GLY A 169 6.39 -21.35 -27.41
N ALA A 170 6.58 -21.68 -28.68
CA ALA A 170 7.67 -22.57 -29.12
C ALA A 170 8.97 -21.84 -29.50
N ALA A 171 8.91 -20.51 -29.64
CA ALA A 171 10.02 -19.69 -30.14
C ALA A 171 10.88 -19.08 -29.02
N ILE A 172 10.38 -19.07 -27.78
CA ILE A 172 11.12 -18.56 -26.62
C ILE A 172 11.42 -19.69 -25.64
N SER A 173 12.55 -19.57 -24.93
CA SER A 173 12.95 -20.58 -23.96
C SER A 173 12.02 -20.59 -22.74
N ILE A 174 11.94 -21.73 -22.05
CA ILE A 174 11.17 -21.88 -20.80
C ILE A 174 11.51 -20.79 -19.76
N HIS A 175 12.79 -20.37 -19.70
CA HIS A 175 13.24 -19.30 -18.80
C HIS A 175 12.67 -17.93 -19.20
N ALA A 176 12.57 -17.66 -20.50
CA ALA A 176 11.95 -16.43 -20.98
C ALA A 176 10.46 -16.38 -20.62
N HIS A 177 9.74 -17.52 -20.72
CA HIS A 177 8.36 -17.60 -20.23
C HIS A 177 8.27 -17.27 -18.74
N ILE A 178 9.10 -17.90 -17.89
CA ILE A 178 9.09 -17.67 -16.45
C ILE A 178 9.32 -16.19 -16.12
N ILE A 179 10.29 -15.55 -16.79
CA ILE A 179 10.56 -14.11 -16.61
C ILE A 179 9.34 -13.27 -17.01
N LEU A 180 8.71 -13.55 -18.15
CA LEU A 180 7.51 -12.82 -18.61
C LEU A 180 6.35 -12.95 -17.61
N TRP A 181 6.13 -14.15 -17.08
CA TRP A 181 5.09 -14.40 -16.06
C TRP A 181 5.38 -13.69 -14.73
N LEU A 182 6.65 -13.67 -14.29
CA LEU A 182 7.05 -12.92 -13.09
C LEU A 182 6.85 -11.41 -13.27
N ILE A 183 7.25 -10.86 -14.41
CA ILE A 183 7.06 -9.44 -14.74
C ILE A 183 5.57 -9.11 -14.82
N ALA A 184 4.75 -9.96 -15.44
CA ALA A 184 3.30 -9.81 -15.46
C ALA A 184 2.72 -9.78 -14.03
N GLY A 185 3.16 -10.70 -13.16
CA GLY A 185 2.78 -10.72 -11.74
C GLY A 185 3.15 -9.42 -11.01
N LEU A 186 4.34 -8.88 -11.25
CA LEU A 186 4.76 -7.58 -10.70
C LEU A 186 3.85 -6.44 -11.19
N PHE A 187 3.48 -6.41 -12.47
CA PHE A 187 2.54 -5.41 -12.97
C PHE A 187 1.15 -5.53 -12.35
N ILE A 188 0.63 -6.74 -12.12
CA ILE A 188 -0.63 -6.94 -11.40
C ILE A 188 -0.54 -6.46 -9.95
N PHE A 189 0.57 -6.71 -9.27
CA PHE A 189 0.81 -6.17 -7.93
C PHE A 189 0.79 -4.63 -7.92
N MET A 190 1.47 -4.00 -8.89
CA MET A 190 1.46 -2.54 -9.03
C MET A 190 0.09 -1.98 -9.38
N LEU A 191 -0.68 -2.66 -10.25
CA LEU A 191 -2.08 -2.34 -10.53
C LEU A 191 -2.90 -2.29 -9.22
N GLN A 192 -2.78 -3.31 -8.37
CA GLN A 192 -3.49 -3.35 -7.09
C GLN A 192 -3.06 -2.19 -6.17
N ALA A 193 -1.76 -1.89 -6.10
CA ALA A 193 -1.25 -0.78 -5.30
C ALA A 193 -1.81 0.58 -5.73
N PHE A 194 -1.85 0.85 -7.04
CA PHE A 194 -2.42 2.10 -7.57
C PHE A 194 -3.95 2.13 -7.48
N ALA A 195 -4.63 1.01 -7.72
CA ALA A 195 -6.07 0.90 -7.54
C ALA A 195 -6.50 1.19 -6.10
N ALA A 196 -5.71 0.73 -5.12
CA ALA A 196 -5.96 1.01 -3.71
C ALA A 196 -5.82 2.49 -3.32
N LEU A 197 -5.16 3.33 -4.13
CA LEU A 197 -5.06 4.77 -3.89
C LEU A 197 -6.29 5.53 -4.40
N ILE A 198 -7.07 4.95 -5.31
CA ILE A 198 -8.21 5.63 -5.94
C ILE A 198 -9.44 5.54 -5.02
N PRO A 199 -9.99 6.67 -4.55
CA PRO A 199 -11.26 6.67 -3.84
C PRO A 199 -12.40 6.22 -4.74
N THR A 200 -13.19 5.27 -4.25
CA THR A 200 -14.43 4.86 -4.87
C THR A 200 -15.51 5.91 -4.60
N ARG A 201 -16.52 5.95 -5.47
CA ARG A 201 -17.67 6.83 -5.29
C ARG A 201 -18.35 6.64 -3.93
N LYS A 202 -18.53 5.38 -3.49
CA LYS A 202 -19.12 5.04 -2.18
C LYS A 202 -18.27 5.58 -1.02
N GLU A 203 -16.94 5.46 -1.10
CA GLU A 203 -16.05 6.03 -0.09
C GLU A 203 -16.11 7.56 -0.06
N CYS A 204 -16.23 8.23 -1.22
CA CYS A 204 -16.40 9.68 -1.28
C CYS A 204 -17.73 10.14 -0.66
N GLU A 205 -18.84 9.46 -0.98
CA GLU A 205 -20.15 9.74 -0.39
C GLU A 205 -20.15 9.48 1.12
N LEU A 206 -19.51 8.40 1.56
CA LEU A 206 -19.34 8.08 2.98
C LEU A 206 -18.51 9.15 3.69
N LEU A 207 -17.40 9.61 3.08
CA LEU A 207 -16.60 10.69 3.64
C LEU A 207 -17.42 11.97 3.80
N GLU A 208 -18.18 12.37 2.80
CA GLU A 208 -19.05 13.56 2.89
C GLU A 208 -20.08 13.42 4.02
N ASN A 209 -20.67 12.25 4.20
CA ASN A 209 -21.61 11.99 5.29
C ASN A 209 -20.93 12.05 6.65
N VAL A 210 -19.74 11.46 6.80
CA VAL A 210 -18.94 11.56 8.03
C VAL A 210 -18.56 13.01 8.31
N LEU A 211 -18.16 13.78 7.30
CA LEU A 211 -17.81 15.19 7.48
C LEU A 211 -19.02 16.05 7.87
N LYS A 212 -20.24 15.72 7.42
CA LYS A 212 -21.48 16.38 7.87
C LYS A 212 -21.77 16.13 9.34
N THR A 213 -21.31 15.03 9.95
CA THR A 213 -21.50 14.83 11.40
C THR A 213 -20.77 15.88 12.27
N GLN A 214 -19.82 16.63 11.68
CA GLN A 214 -19.20 17.79 12.33
C GLN A 214 -20.15 18.98 12.49
N SER A 215 -21.23 19.06 11.69
CA SER A 215 -22.14 20.22 11.64
C SER A 215 -23.21 20.23 12.75
N GLY A 216 -22.95 19.55 13.88
CA GLY A 216 -23.69 19.74 15.13
C GLY A 216 -23.52 21.15 15.75
N THR A 217 -22.79 22.04 15.10
CA THR A 217 -22.77 23.49 15.34
C THR A 217 -22.81 24.21 13.99
N GLY A 218 -23.55 25.31 13.93
CA GLY A 218 -24.07 26.03 12.75
C GLY A 218 -23.22 26.19 11.48
N ASP A 219 -23.96 26.25 10.37
CA ASP A 219 -23.72 26.89 9.08
C ASP A 219 -22.82 26.21 8.04
N ILE A 220 -23.49 25.81 6.95
CA ILE A 220 -22.95 25.32 5.70
C ILE A 220 -22.75 26.53 4.77
N VAL A 221 -21.52 27.00 4.62
CA VAL A 221 -21.18 27.92 3.52
C VAL A 221 -20.75 27.09 2.31
N VAL A 222 -21.70 26.81 1.42
CA VAL A 222 -21.42 26.30 0.06
C VAL A 222 -21.03 27.50 -0.81
N HIS A 223 -19.74 27.72 -1.05
CA HIS A 223 -19.35 28.56 -2.19
C HIS A 223 -19.53 27.76 -3.47
N SER A 224 -20.69 27.95 -4.11
CA SER A 224 -20.95 27.46 -5.45
C SER A 224 -20.33 28.42 -6.48
N GLY A 225 -19.18 28.05 -7.02
CA GLY A 225 -18.62 28.63 -8.24
C GLY A 225 -18.04 27.49 -9.08
N VAL A 226 -18.45 27.40 -10.35
CA VAL A 226 -18.18 26.30 -11.32
C VAL A 226 -19.12 25.09 -11.17
N LYS A 227 -20.43 25.33 -11.31
CA LYS A 227 -21.41 24.31 -11.69
C LYS A 227 -21.35 24.07 -13.20
N ARG A 228 -21.35 22.78 -13.58
CA ARG A 228 -21.45 22.18 -14.93
C ARG A 228 -20.12 22.01 -15.68
N LEU A 229 -19.33 21.02 -15.25
CA LEU A 229 -18.71 20.08 -16.20
C LEU A 229 -18.24 18.77 -15.53
N PHE A 230 -17.98 18.79 -14.21
CA PHE A 230 -17.43 17.62 -13.49
C PHE A 230 -18.34 17.12 -12.37
N ARG A 231 -19.60 16.84 -12.69
CA ARG A 231 -20.59 16.30 -11.74
C ARG A 231 -20.46 14.79 -11.49
N ARG A 232 -19.34 14.17 -11.89
CA ARG A 232 -19.08 12.75 -11.69
C ARG A 232 -17.67 12.62 -11.08
N CYS A 233 -17.63 12.12 -9.85
CA CYS A 233 -16.41 11.56 -9.26
C CYS A 233 -15.86 10.42 -10.13
#